data_AF-U3GY45-F1
#
_entry.id   AF-U3GY45-F1
#
_cell.length_a   1.000
_cell.length_b   1.000
_cell.length_c   1.000
_cell.angle_alpha   90.00
_cell.angle_beta   90.00
_cell.angle_gamma   90.00
#
_symmetry.space_group_name_H-M   'P 1'
#
loop_
_entity.id
_entity.type
_entity.pdbx_description
1 polymer ?
#
loop_
_entity_poly.entity_id
_entity_poly.type
_entity_poly.pdbx_seq_one_letter_code
_entity_poly.pdbx_strand_id
1 'polypeptide(L)'
;MQVFFSWLTSQSGVSLLVALVALVGVLVTTWWNNKAADQRRKDDQAAENARRKADDDRRERERLEQLQREDWARQRKAVAECIGAIFTAAQGVRDAIIQLQRDKPMVPLDKVLVEKAMALGRFYREAAAHLNQCDLEVTQPHVREQIAKVWACIEHDQKELDGNGEVRSSDIWLATAKDLQPLSEQTLKGLRELTIVARLSLLEYPEHMAKQPVVPLDDNGN
;
A
#
# COMPACT_ATOMS: atom_id res chain seq x y z
N MET A 1 68.89 -55.25 26.32
CA MET A 1 67.47 -55.03 26.70
C MET A 1 67.18 -55.22 28.19
N GLN A 2 67.85 -56.14 28.92
CA GLN A 2 67.56 -56.39 30.36
C GLN A 2 67.82 -55.20 31.29
N VAL A 3 68.87 -54.40 31.07
CA VAL A 3 69.20 -53.22 31.91
C VAL A 3 68.16 -52.11 31.80
N PHE A 4 67.52 -51.99 30.63
CA PHE A 4 66.47 -51.00 30.37
C PHE A 4 65.17 -51.37 31.10
N PHE A 5 64.81 -52.67 31.08
CA PHE A 5 63.67 -53.21 31.82
C PHE A 5 63.87 -53.20 33.34
N SER A 6 65.09 -53.44 33.85
CA SER A 6 65.39 -53.37 35.29
C SER A 6 65.43 -51.94 35.83
N TRP A 7 65.82 -50.96 35.00
CA TRP A 7 65.74 -49.55 35.37
C TRP A 7 64.28 -49.08 35.42
N LEU A 8 63.44 -49.51 34.47
CA LEU A 8 61.99 -49.24 34.43
C LEU A 8 61.23 -49.79 35.65
N THR A 9 61.70 -50.89 36.28
CA THR A 9 61.10 -51.48 37.49
C THR A 9 61.80 -51.06 38.79
N SER A 10 62.91 -50.30 38.71
CA SER A 10 63.55 -49.72 39.89
C SER A 10 62.67 -48.63 40.51
N GLN A 11 62.75 -48.44 41.83
CA GLN A 11 61.97 -47.43 42.57
C GLN A 11 62.10 -46.02 41.95
N SER A 12 63.27 -45.70 41.42
CA SER A 12 63.58 -44.47 40.68
C SER A 12 62.96 -44.39 39.28
N GLY A 13 62.92 -45.49 38.51
CA GLY A 13 62.33 -45.51 37.17
C GLY A 13 60.80 -45.53 37.16
N VAL A 14 60.19 -46.24 38.12
CA VAL A 14 58.74 -46.24 38.33
C VAL A 14 58.27 -44.84 38.77
N SER A 15 59.00 -44.17 39.66
CA SER A 15 58.70 -42.80 40.09
C SER A 15 58.72 -41.81 38.91
N LEU A 16 59.70 -41.93 38.01
CA LEU A 16 59.81 -41.07 36.83
C LEU A 16 58.69 -41.34 35.81
N LEU A 17 58.32 -42.59 35.58
CA LEU A 17 57.17 -42.94 34.72
C LEU A 17 55.85 -42.42 35.27
N VAL A 18 55.61 -42.57 36.57
CA VAL A 18 54.40 -42.06 37.23
C VAL A 18 54.35 -40.54 37.13
N ALA A 19 55.49 -39.85 37.32
CA ALA A 19 55.58 -38.41 37.13
C ALA A 19 55.28 -37.98 35.68
N LEU A 20 55.77 -38.73 34.69
CA LEU A 20 55.51 -38.46 33.26
C LEU A 20 54.04 -38.68 32.90
N VAL A 21 53.42 -39.77 33.38
CA VAL A 21 51.99 -40.06 33.17
C VAL A 21 51.13 -38.99 33.86
N ALA A 22 51.50 -38.56 35.07
CA ALA A 22 50.80 -37.47 35.75
C ALA A 22 50.92 -36.15 34.97
N LEU A 23 52.11 -35.84 34.44
CA LEU A 23 52.35 -34.60 33.68
C LEU A 23 51.59 -34.60 32.34
N VAL A 24 51.59 -35.73 31.61
CA VAL A 24 50.77 -35.90 30.39
C VAL A 24 49.28 -35.81 30.72
N GLY A 25 48.83 -36.41 31.82
CA GLY A 25 47.44 -36.33 32.29
C GLY A 25 46.99 -34.89 32.54
N VAL A 26 47.82 -34.09 33.22
CA VAL A 26 47.54 -32.66 33.47
C VAL A 26 47.51 -31.88 32.16
N LEU A 27 48.48 -32.05 31.25
CA LEU A 27 48.51 -31.35 29.97
C LEU A 27 47.28 -31.63 29.10
N VAL A 28 46.85 -32.89 29.01
CA VAL A 28 45.65 -33.27 28.26
C VAL A 28 44.41 -32.63 28.89
N THR A 29 44.28 -32.68 30.22
CA THR A 29 43.12 -32.14 30.92
C THR A 29 43.05 -30.62 30.78
N THR A 30 44.19 -29.92 30.89
CA THR A 30 44.28 -28.48 30.67
C THR A 30 43.96 -28.09 29.23
N TRP A 31 44.42 -28.84 28.23
CA TRP A 31 44.10 -28.56 26.82
C TRP A 31 42.61 -28.75 26.52
N TRP A 32 41.99 -29.83 27.00
CA TRP A 32 40.55 -30.05 26.86
C TRP A 32 39.73 -28.96 27.55
N ASN A 33 40.13 -28.55 28.76
CA ASN A 33 39.47 -27.47 29.49
C ASN A 33 39.57 -26.12 28.76
N ASN A 34 40.76 -25.78 28.22
CA ASN A 34 40.94 -24.56 27.45
C ASN A 34 40.13 -24.56 26.16
N LYS A 35 40.12 -25.69 25.43
CA LYS A 35 39.33 -25.84 24.20
C LYS A 35 37.82 -25.75 24.47
N ALA A 36 37.35 -26.36 25.56
CA ALA A 36 35.95 -26.27 25.98
C ALA A 36 35.58 -24.83 26.40
N ALA A 37 36.48 -24.12 27.10
CA ALA A 37 36.28 -22.73 27.48
C ALA A 37 36.22 -21.80 26.25
N ASP A 38 37.10 -21.98 25.27
CA ASP A 38 37.08 -21.21 24.02
C ASP A 38 35.84 -21.50 23.17
N GLN A 39 35.35 -22.74 23.17
CA GLN A 39 34.09 -23.08 22.51
C GLN A 39 32.92 -22.37 23.18
N ARG A 40 32.82 -22.38 24.52
CA ARG A 40 31.76 -21.66 25.25
C ARG A 40 31.77 -20.17 24.95
N ARG A 41 32.96 -19.53 24.91
CA ARG A 41 33.07 -18.11 24.55
C ARG A 41 32.55 -17.82 23.15
N LYS A 42 32.83 -18.70 22.17
CA LYS A 42 32.32 -18.56 20.80
C LYS A 42 30.81 -18.77 20.74
N ASP A 43 30.30 -19.75 21.46
CA ASP A 43 28.86 -20.04 21.52
C ASP A 43 28.10 -18.88 22.20
N ASP A 44 28.67 -18.30 23.27
CA ASP A 44 28.12 -17.12 23.95
C ASP A 44 28.11 -15.89 23.04
N GLN A 45 29.21 -15.64 22.31
CA GLN A 45 29.28 -14.56 21.32
C GLN A 45 28.30 -14.77 20.16
N ALA A 46 28.16 -16.00 19.67
CA ALA A 46 27.21 -16.34 18.63
C ALA A 46 25.76 -16.16 19.10
N ALA A 47 25.46 -16.57 20.33
CA ALA A 47 24.14 -16.40 20.94
C ALA A 47 23.80 -14.92 21.16
N GLU A 48 24.77 -14.11 21.61
CA GLU A 48 24.58 -12.67 21.75
C GLU A 48 24.36 -11.98 20.40
N ASN A 49 25.18 -12.30 19.39
CA ASN A 49 25.01 -11.78 18.04
C ASN A 49 23.68 -12.19 17.42
N ALA A 50 23.22 -13.42 17.65
CA ALA A 50 21.92 -13.89 17.20
C ALA A 50 20.77 -13.12 17.86
N ARG A 51 20.87 -12.81 19.16
CA ARG A 51 19.88 -11.98 19.86
C ARG A 51 19.83 -10.56 19.33
N ARG A 52 20.99 -9.94 19.09
CA ARG A 52 21.07 -8.58 18.50
C ARG A 52 20.44 -8.55 17.12
N LYS A 53 20.79 -9.51 16.27
CA LYS A 53 20.21 -9.63 14.92
C LYS A 53 18.70 -9.84 14.96
N ALA A 54 18.20 -10.71 15.83
CA ALA A 54 16.76 -10.95 15.96
C ALA A 54 15.99 -9.71 16.44
N ASP A 55 16.59 -8.90 17.31
CA ASP A 55 16.01 -7.63 17.76
C ASP A 55 16.02 -6.58 16.65
N ASP A 56 17.12 -6.46 15.89
CA ASP A 56 17.21 -5.56 14.74
C ASP A 56 16.19 -5.95 13.65
N ASP A 57 16.09 -7.24 13.32
CA ASP A 57 15.11 -7.78 12.35
C ASP A 57 13.67 -7.57 12.82
N ARG A 58 13.42 -7.56 14.14
CA ARG A 58 12.10 -7.25 14.70
C ARG A 58 11.78 -5.76 14.55
N ARG A 59 12.71 -4.87 14.93
CA ARG A 59 12.52 -3.42 14.82
C ARG A 59 12.32 -2.98 13.37
N GLU A 60 13.05 -3.59 12.44
CA GLU A 60 12.90 -3.27 11.02
C GLU A 60 11.53 -3.70 10.48
N ARG A 61 11.02 -4.86 10.89
CA ARG A 61 9.64 -5.28 10.57
C ARG A 61 8.60 -4.31 11.13
N GLU A 62 8.74 -3.92 12.40
CA GLU A 62 7.82 -2.96 13.04
C GLU A 62 7.83 -1.61 12.29
N ARG A 63 9.00 -1.14 11.84
CA ARG A 63 9.12 0.09 11.02
C ARG A 63 8.45 -0.06 9.66
N LEU A 64 8.69 -1.16 8.95
CA LEU A 64 8.10 -1.39 7.63
C LEU A 64 6.58 -1.49 7.71
N GLU A 65 6.05 -2.19 8.71
CA GLU A 65 4.61 -2.25 8.96
C GLU A 65 4.03 -0.85 9.26
N GLN A 66 4.73 -0.04 10.05
CA GLN A 66 4.29 1.32 10.35
C GLN A 66 4.25 2.18 9.08
N LEU A 67 5.33 2.17 8.29
CA LEU A 67 5.40 2.91 7.02
C LEU A 67 4.27 2.48 6.07
N GLN A 68 3.99 1.17 5.98
CA GLN A 68 2.90 0.66 5.15
C GLN A 68 1.53 1.16 5.62
N ARG A 69 1.27 1.19 6.94
CA ARG A 69 0.01 1.72 7.50
C ARG A 69 -0.15 3.21 7.22
N GLU A 70 0.94 3.97 7.37
CA GLU A 70 0.96 5.41 7.07
C GLU A 70 0.70 5.68 5.58
N ASP A 71 1.32 4.91 4.69
CA ASP A 71 1.10 5.01 3.24
C ASP A 71 -0.34 4.67 2.86
N TRP A 72 -0.93 3.62 3.42
CA TRP A 72 -2.33 3.29 3.15
C TRP A 72 -3.31 4.31 3.74
N ALA A 73 -3.03 4.86 4.92
CA ALA A 73 -3.80 5.95 5.47
C ALA A 73 -3.76 7.19 4.56
N ARG A 74 -2.57 7.52 4.01
CA ARG A 74 -2.40 8.60 3.03
C ARG A 74 -3.20 8.35 1.75
N GLN A 75 -3.12 7.16 1.18
CA GLN A 75 -3.87 6.80 -0.03
C GLN A 75 -5.38 6.83 0.21
N ARG A 76 -5.87 6.33 1.35
CA ARG A 76 -7.30 6.42 1.72
C ARG A 76 -7.77 7.87 1.76
N LYS A 77 -6.96 8.73 2.38
CA LYS A 77 -7.24 10.16 2.47
C LYS A 77 -7.29 10.80 1.08
N ALA A 78 -6.32 10.51 0.21
CA ALA A 78 -6.29 11.02 -1.16
C ALA A 78 -7.54 10.61 -1.97
N VAL A 79 -7.96 9.34 -1.88
CA VAL A 79 -9.20 8.89 -2.54
C VAL A 79 -10.43 9.61 -1.97
N ALA A 80 -10.54 9.74 -0.64
CA ALA A 80 -11.67 10.41 -0.02
C ALA A 80 -11.75 11.90 -0.39
N GLU A 81 -10.61 12.59 -0.41
CA GLU A 81 -10.49 13.99 -0.83
C GLU A 81 -10.86 14.15 -2.32
N CYS A 82 -10.35 13.27 -3.19
CA CYS A 82 -10.69 13.28 -4.60
C CYS A 82 -12.20 13.09 -4.84
N ILE A 83 -12.81 12.08 -4.23
CA ILE A 83 -14.25 11.81 -4.37
C ILE A 83 -15.06 12.99 -3.84
N GLY A 84 -14.70 13.51 -2.65
CA GLY A 84 -15.35 14.68 -2.06
C GLY A 84 -15.29 15.89 -2.99
N ALA A 85 -14.12 16.18 -3.54
CA ALA A 85 -13.91 17.30 -4.45
C ALA A 85 -14.73 17.16 -5.75
N ILE A 86 -14.82 15.97 -6.33
CA ILE A 86 -15.68 15.70 -7.50
C ILE A 86 -17.15 15.98 -7.19
N PHE A 87 -17.65 15.53 -6.03
CA PHE A 87 -19.02 15.82 -5.62
C PHE A 87 -19.26 17.31 -5.37
N THR A 88 -18.30 18.02 -4.77
CA THR A 88 -18.38 19.48 -4.58
C THR A 88 -18.39 20.21 -5.91
N ALA A 89 -17.53 19.84 -6.85
CA ALA A 89 -17.51 20.43 -8.19
C ALA A 89 -18.85 20.18 -8.93
N ALA A 90 -19.42 18.97 -8.79
CA ALA A 90 -20.72 18.64 -9.36
C ALA A 90 -21.86 19.49 -8.78
N GLN A 91 -21.82 19.80 -7.48
CA GLN A 91 -22.76 20.72 -6.83
C GLN A 91 -22.61 22.15 -7.39
N GLY A 92 -21.39 22.58 -7.67
CA GLY A 92 -21.09 23.89 -8.26
C GLY A 92 -21.83 24.16 -9.57
N VAL A 93 -22.16 23.13 -10.36
CA VAL A 93 -22.98 23.28 -11.58
C VAL A 93 -24.41 23.74 -11.24
N ARG A 94 -25.01 23.15 -10.21
CA ARG A 94 -26.36 23.53 -9.77
C ARG A 94 -26.35 24.92 -9.14
N ASP A 95 -25.33 25.21 -8.32
CA ASP A 95 -25.19 26.50 -7.65
C ASP A 95 -25.04 27.64 -8.66
N ALA A 96 -24.28 27.44 -9.75
CA ALA A 96 -24.15 28.43 -10.82
C ALA A 96 -25.51 28.78 -11.47
N ILE A 97 -26.35 27.77 -11.70
CA ILE A 97 -27.70 27.97 -12.28
C ILE A 97 -28.61 28.70 -11.29
N ILE A 98 -28.59 28.29 -10.01
CA ILE A 98 -29.40 28.91 -8.95
C ILE A 98 -28.99 30.38 -8.76
N GLN A 99 -27.69 30.67 -8.74
CA GLN A 99 -27.18 32.04 -8.63
C GLN A 99 -27.62 32.89 -9.83
N LEU A 100 -27.50 32.38 -11.06
CA LEU A 100 -27.95 33.10 -12.25
C LEU A 100 -29.44 33.45 -12.19
N GLN A 101 -30.29 32.50 -11.79
CA GLN A 101 -31.73 32.71 -11.66
C GLN A 101 -32.07 33.68 -10.52
N ARG A 102 -31.31 33.65 -9.42
CA ARG A 102 -31.49 34.57 -8.31
C ARG A 102 -31.14 36.00 -8.69
N ASP A 103 -30.03 36.19 -9.40
CA ASP A 103 -29.55 37.51 -9.82
C ASP A 103 -30.40 38.08 -10.96
N LYS A 104 -30.92 37.20 -11.83
CA LYS A 104 -31.74 37.56 -13.01
C LYS A 104 -32.96 36.65 -13.13
N PRO A 105 -34.04 36.90 -12.38
CA PRO A 105 -35.22 36.01 -12.34
C PRO A 105 -35.92 35.80 -13.70
N MET A 106 -35.81 36.77 -14.62
CA MET A 106 -36.39 36.70 -15.97
C MET A 106 -35.36 36.38 -17.05
N VAL A 107 -34.26 35.72 -16.69
CA VAL A 107 -33.24 35.30 -17.66
C VAL A 107 -33.85 34.34 -18.69
N PRO A 108 -33.66 34.58 -20.02
CA PRO A 108 -34.12 33.66 -21.05
C PRO A 108 -33.54 32.25 -20.87
N LEU A 109 -34.31 31.22 -21.20
CA LEU A 109 -33.91 29.82 -21.04
C LEU A 109 -32.56 29.52 -21.72
N ASP A 110 -32.33 30.04 -22.93
CA ASP A 110 -31.09 29.82 -23.67
C ASP A 110 -29.86 30.30 -22.89
N LYS A 111 -29.97 31.44 -22.19
CA LYS A 111 -28.88 31.94 -21.36
C LYS A 111 -28.63 31.05 -20.14
N VAL A 112 -29.67 30.45 -19.56
CA VAL A 112 -29.53 29.47 -18.48
C VAL A 112 -28.82 28.21 -18.97
N LEU A 113 -29.18 27.74 -20.17
CA LEU A 113 -28.56 26.56 -20.78
C LEU A 113 -27.10 26.81 -21.15
N VAL A 114 -26.75 28.00 -21.65
CA VAL A 114 -25.35 28.40 -21.88
C VAL A 114 -24.56 28.38 -20.57
N GLU A 115 -25.08 28.94 -19.48
CA GLU A 115 -24.39 28.92 -18.19
C GLU A 115 -24.24 27.49 -17.65
N LYS A 116 -25.29 26.66 -17.76
CA LYS A 116 -25.22 25.24 -17.41
C LYS A 116 -24.12 24.53 -18.19
N ALA A 117 -24.05 24.73 -19.51
CA ALA A 117 -23.05 24.10 -20.36
C ALA A 117 -21.62 24.54 -19.99
N MET A 118 -21.41 25.84 -19.74
CA MET A 118 -20.13 26.36 -19.26
C MET A 118 -19.75 25.78 -17.89
N ALA A 119 -20.72 25.67 -16.98
CA ALA A 119 -20.50 25.09 -15.66
C ALA A 119 -20.18 23.59 -15.72
N LEU A 120 -20.84 22.82 -16.60
CA LEU A 120 -20.49 21.43 -16.88
C LEU A 120 -19.05 21.31 -17.41
N GLY A 121 -18.65 22.15 -18.37
CA GLY A 121 -17.28 22.16 -18.89
C GLY A 121 -16.22 22.56 -17.85
N ARG A 122 -16.57 23.39 -16.86
CA ARG A 122 -15.69 23.64 -15.70
C ARG A 122 -15.60 22.40 -14.81
N PHE A 123 -16.74 21.80 -14.48
CA PHE A 123 -16.82 20.59 -13.68
C PHE A 123 -15.95 19.44 -14.26
N TYR A 124 -16.07 19.13 -15.56
CA TYR A 124 -15.30 18.02 -16.15
C TYR A 124 -13.78 18.23 -16.05
N ARG A 125 -13.31 19.47 -16.25
CA ARG A 125 -11.89 19.82 -16.10
C ARG A 125 -11.42 19.71 -14.65
N GLU A 126 -12.22 20.19 -13.70
CA GLU A 126 -11.91 20.09 -12.27
C GLU A 126 -11.89 18.62 -11.81
N ALA A 127 -12.88 17.83 -12.22
CA ALA A 127 -12.95 16.41 -11.87
C ALA A 127 -11.76 15.63 -12.44
N ALA A 128 -11.36 15.88 -13.69
CA ALA A 128 -10.14 15.30 -14.27
C ALA A 128 -8.88 15.70 -13.49
N ALA A 129 -8.76 16.97 -13.07
CA ALA A 129 -7.62 17.41 -12.26
C ALA A 129 -7.55 16.68 -10.91
N HIS A 130 -8.69 16.50 -10.23
CA HIS A 130 -8.76 15.77 -8.97
C HIS A 130 -8.42 14.28 -9.12
N LEU A 131 -8.93 13.64 -10.17
CA LEU A 131 -8.57 12.24 -10.45
C LEU A 131 -7.08 12.08 -10.76
N ASN A 132 -6.45 13.07 -11.42
CA ASN A 132 -5.04 13.00 -11.79
C ASN A 132 -4.17 13.10 -10.54
N GLN A 133 -4.51 14.02 -9.64
CA GLN A 133 -3.86 14.11 -8.34
C GLN A 133 -4.04 12.83 -7.52
N CYS A 134 -5.23 12.21 -7.58
CA CYS A 134 -5.49 10.94 -6.91
C CYS A 134 -4.63 9.79 -7.47
N ASP A 135 -4.50 9.66 -8.80
CA ASP A 135 -3.67 8.60 -9.41
C ASP A 135 -2.17 8.76 -9.11
N LEU A 136 -1.70 9.99 -8.88
CA LEU A 136 -0.31 10.24 -8.46
C LEU A 136 -0.03 9.77 -7.03
N GLU A 137 -1.00 9.89 -6.12
CA GLU A 137 -0.84 9.52 -4.71
C GLU A 137 -1.13 8.03 -4.46
N VAL A 138 -2.04 7.44 -5.23
CA VAL A 138 -2.49 6.06 -5.04
C VAL A 138 -1.59 5.09 -5.81
N THR A 139 -0.88 4.24 -5.08
CA THR A 139 -0.02 3.21 -5.69
C THR A 139 -0.68 1.84 -5.79
N GLN A 140 -1.77 1.59 -5.04
CA GLN A 140 -2.44 0.29 -5.04
C GLN A 140 -3.09 -0.03 -6.41
N PRO A 141 -2.71 -1.16 -7.07
CA PRO A 141 -3.13 -1.45 -8.44
C PRO A 141 -4.65 -1.47 -8.66
N HIS A 142 -5.40 -2.12 -7.77
CA HIS A 142 -6.86 -2.24 -7.89
C HIS A 142 -7.56 -0.87 -7.75
N VAL A 143 -7.03 -0.01 -6.88
CA VAL A 143 -7.58 1.33 -6.69
C VAL A 143 -7.29 2.18 -7.93
N ARG A 144 -6.07 2.12 -8.47
CA ARG A 144 -5.69 2.80 -9.71
C ARG A 144 -6.53 2.37 -10.91
N GLU A 145 -6.77 1.07 -11.06
CA GLU A 145 -7.64 0.55 -12.12
C GLU A 145 -9.06 1.15 -12.02
N GLN A 146 -9.58 1.27 -10.80
CA GLN A 146 -10.89 1.86 -10.58
C GLN A 146 -10.90 3.37 -10.80
N ILE A 147 -9.82 4.10 -10.46
CA ILE A 147 -9.65 5.52 -10.81
C ILE A 147 -9.71 5.69 -12.33
N ALA A 148 -9.02 4.84 -13.09
CA ALA A 148 -9.04 4.88 -14.55
C ALA A 148 -10.43 4.62 -15.14
N LYS A 149 -11.24 3.74 -14.53
CA LYS A 149 -12.64 3.54 -14.94
C LYS A 149 -13.50 4.77 -14.70
N VAL A 150 -13.35 5.43 -13.56
CA VAL A 150 -14.04 6.71 -13.29
C VAL A 150 -13.60 7.77 -14.29
N TRP A 151 -12.30 7.85 -14.58
CA TRP A 151 -11.75 8.76 -15.59
C TRP A 151 -12.43 8.58 -16.94
N ALA A 152 -12.51 7.34 -17.42
CA ALA A 152 -13.13 7.03 -18.70
C ALA A 152 -14.61 7.45 -18.77
N CYS A 153 -15.34 7.34 -17.64
CA CYS A 153 -16.73 7.80 -17.57
C CYS A 153 -16.83 9.33 -17.66
N ILE A 154 -15.98 10.05 -16.93
CA ILE A 154 -15.93 11.51 -16.96
C ILE A 154 -15.53 12.02 -18.35
N GLU A 155 -14.55 11.40 -18.98
CA GLU A 155 -14.11 11.75 -20.32
C GLU A 155 -15.19 11.46 -21.37
N HIS A 156 -15.92 10.36 -21.23
CA HIS A 156 -17.07 10.05 -22.07
C HIS A 156 -18.16 11.14 -21.96
N ASP A 157 -18.56 11.47 -20.73
CA ASP A 157 -19.57 12.51 -20.47
C ASP A 157 -19.12 13.88 -21.00
N GLN A 158 -17.83 14.22 -20.87
CA GLN A 158 -17.26 15.44 -21.43
C GLN A 158 -17.30 15.43 -22.96
N LYS A 159 -16.91 14.33 -23.61
CA LYS A 159 -16.95 14.20 -25.06
C LYS A 159 -18.37 14.34 -25.60
N GLU A 160 -19.36 13.81 -24.88
CA GLU A 160 -20.77 13.96 -25.22
C GLU A 160 -21.19 15.44 -25.23
N LEU A 161 -20.76 16.22 -24.23
CA LEU A 161 -20.95 17.68 -24.18
C LEU A 161 -20.23 18.40 -25.31
N ASP A 162 -18.96 18.08 -25.57
CA ASP A 162 -18.10 18.74 -26.56
C ASP A 162 -18.44 18.35 -28.01
N GLY A 163 -19.32 17.37 -28.19
CA GLY A 163 -19.82 16.97 -29.51
C GLY A 163 -19.02 15.88 -30.20
N ASN A 164 -18.25 15.07 -29.46
CA ASN A 164 -17.41 13.99 -29.99
C ASN A 164 -16.43 14.44 -31.09
N GLY A 165 -16.04 15.71 -31.11
CA GLY A 165 -15.15 16.30 -32.12
C GLY A 165 -15.87 16.78 -33.39
N GLU A 166 -17.20 16.69 -33.45
CA GLU A 166 -18.00 17.27 -34.53
C GLU A 166 -18.43 18.71 -34.19
N VAL A 167 -18.43 19.59 -35.20
CA VAL A 167 -18.95 20.95 -35.04
C VAL A 167 -20.48 20.88 -34.94
N ARG A 168 -21.00 20.93 -33.71
CA ARG A 168 -22.45 20.97 -33.44
C ARG A 168 -22.98 22.39 -33.57
N SER A 169 -24.23 22.51 -34.05
CA SER A 169 -24.95 23.79 -33.95
C SER A 169 -25.19 24.14 -32.49
N SER A 170 -25.35 25.44 -32.20
CA SER A 170 -25.62 25.93 -30.85
C SER A 170 -26.85 25.24 -30.24
N ASP A 171 -27.89 24.98 -31.04
CA ASP A 171 -29.13 24.36 -30.55
C ASP A 171 -28.91 22.91 -30.10
N ILE A 172 -28.11 22.13 -30.83
CA ILE A 172 -27.79 20.75 -30.47
C ILE A 172 -26.95 20.74 -29.19
N TRP A 173 -25.96 21.64 -29.09
CA TRP A 173 -25.12 21.75 -27.89
C TRP A 173 -25.93 22.11 -26.63
N LEU A 174 -26.86 23.06 -26.75
CA LEU A 174 -27.75 23.45 -25.64
C LEU A 174 -28.74 22.34 -25.28
N ALA A 175 -29.23 21.58 -26.26
CA ALA A 175 -30.06 20.40 -26.02
C ALA A 175 -29.28 19.32 -25.24
N THR A 176 -28.04 19.01 -25.64
CA THR A 176 -27.17 18.10 -24.89
C THR A 176 -26.95 18.59 -23.47
N ALA A 177 -26.56 19.86 -23.29
CA ALA A 177 -26.32 20.43 -21.97
C ALA A 177 -27.58 20.41 -21.08
N LYS A 178 -28.77 20.54 -21.65
CA LYS A 178 -30.05 20.45 -20.90
C LYS A 178 -30.22 19.08 -20.26
N ASP A 179 -29.92 18.02 -20.98
CA ASP A 179 -30.18 16.65 -20.55
C ASP A 179 -29.03 16.06 -19.73
N LEU A 180 -27.80 16.52 -19.97
CA LEU A 180 -26.62 16.08 -19.24
C LEU A 180 -26.68 16.47 -17.75
N GLN A 181 -26.32 15.54 -16.89
CA GLN A 181 -26.03 15.78 -15.47
C GLN A 181 -24.51 15.85 -15.28
N PRO A 182 -24.00 16.58 -14.26
CA PRO A 182 -22.56 16.60 -13.98
C PRO A 182 -22.03 15.19 -13.73
N LEU A 183 -22.76 14.38 -12.97
CA LEU A 183 -22.43 12.98 -12.73
C LEU A 183 -23.49 12.10 -13.39
N SER A 184 -23.13 11.41 -14.46
CA SER A 184 -23.95 10.35 -15.03
C SER A 184 -24.14 9.20 -14.05
N GLU A 185 -25.14 8.36 -14.27
CA GLU A 185 -25.37 7.16 -13.46
C GLU A 185 -24.14 6.23 -13.46
N GLN A 186 -23.46 6.14 -14.61
CA GLN A 186 -22.25 5.36 -14.76
C GLN A 186 -21.08 5.95 -13.95
N THR A 187 -20.88 7.27 -14.00
CA THR A 187 -19.88 7.96 -13.19
C THR A 187 -20.17 7.80 -11.69
N LEU A 188 -21.43 7.91 -11.26
CA LEU A 188 -21.84 7.66 -9.87
C LEU A 188 -21.56 6.22 -9.43
N LYS A 189 -21.85 5.24 -10.29
CA LYS A 189 -21.53 3.83 -10.05
C LYS A 189 -20.02 3.65 -9.90
N GLY A 190 -19.22 4.20 -10.82
CA GLY A 190 -17.76 4.14 -10.78
C GLY A 190 -17.17 4.74 -9.50
N LEU A 191 -17.67 5.89 -9.04
CA LEU A 191 -17.25 6.54 -7.79
C LEU A 191 -17.59 5.71 -6.54
N ARG A 192 -18.76 5.05 -6.54
CA ARG A 192 -19.14 4.13 -5.45
C ARG A 192 -18.23 2.91 -5.41
N GLU A 193 -17.98 2.30 -6.57
CA GLU A 193 -17.04 1.18 -6.70
C GLU A 193 -15.63 1.59 -6.26
N LEU A 194 -15.14 2.79 -6.64
CA LEU A 194 -13.87 3.34 -6.18
C LEU A 194 -13.82 3.44 -4.66
N THR A 195 -14.90 3.91 -4.02
CA THR A 195 -14.99 3.98 -2.56
C THR A 195 -14.88 2.58 -1.93
N ILE A 196 -15.57 1.59 -2.51
CA ILE A 196 -15.56 0.21 -2.01
C ILE A 196 -14.17 -0.41 -2.17
N VAL A 197 -13.57 -0.32 -3.37
CA VAL A 197 -12.24 -0.86 -3.64
C VAL A 197 -11.18 -0.18 -2.79
N ALA A 198 -11.22 1.14 -2.64
CA ALA A 198 -10.30 1.86 -1.77
C ALA A 198 -10.44 1.42 -0.30
N ARG A 199 -11.67 1.18 0.19
CA ARG A 199 -11.86 0.62 1.52
C ARG A 199 -11.25 -0.78 1.62
N LEU A 200 -11.56 -1.68 0.70
CA LEU A 200 -11.11 -3.08 0.78
C LEU A 200 -9.58 -3.20 0.63
N SER A 201 -8.99 -2.49 -0.32
CA SER A 201 -7.56 -2.59 -0.67
C SER A 201 -6.63 -1.77 0.22
N LEU A 202 -7.15 -0.77 0.95
CA LEU A 202 -6.36 0.12 1.82
C LEU A 202 -6.74 0.01 3.30
N LEU A 203 -7.48 -1.04 3.69
CA LEU A 203 -7.75 -1.33 5.10
C LEU A 203 -6.47 -1.74 5.83
N GLU A 204 -6.39 -1.40 7.12
CA GLU A 204 -5.23 -1.59 8.01
C GLU A 204 -4.75 -3.04 8.20
N TYR A 205 -5.42 -4.04 7.63
CA TYR A 205 -5.10 -5.45 7.82
C TYR A 205 -5.25 -6.28 6.53
N PRO A 206 -4.17 -6.47 5.74
CA PRO A 206 -4.20 -7.29 4.54
C PRO A 206 -4.23 -8.79 4.87
N GLU A 207 -3.77 -9.20 6.06
CA GLU A 207 -3.58 -10.62 6.42
C GLU A 207 -4.89 -11.40 6.52
N HIS A 208 -6.03 -10.73 6.68
CA HIS A 208 -7.34 -11.39 6.72
C HIS A 208 -7.91 -11.60 5.30
N MET A 209 -7.55 -10.75 4.35
CA MET A 209 -7.98 -10.84 2.95
C MET A 209 -7.09 -11.77 2.13
N ALA A 210 -5.79 -11.88 2.45
CA ALA A 210 -4.88 -12.83 1.81
C ALA A 210 -5.16 -14.30 2.17
N LYS A 211 -5.96 -14.56 3.22
CA LYS A 211 -6.31 -15.92 3.70
C LYS A 211 -7.78 -16.30 3.49
N GLN A 212 -8.62 -15.40 2.99
CA GLN A 212 -9.97 -15.75 2.59
C GLN A 212 -10.04 -15.76 1.07
N PRO A 213 -10.35 -16.91 0.43
CA PRO A 213 -10.64 -16.91 -0.98
C PRO A 213 -11.82 -15.98 -1.22
N VAL A 214 -11.65 -15.04 -2.15
CA VAL A 214 -12.74 -14.24 -2.68
C VAL A 214 -13.75 -15.23 -3.25
N VAL A 215 -14.83 -15.48 -2.53
CA VAL A 215 -15.95 -16.28 -3.02
C VAL A 215 -16.57 -15.45 -4.14
N PRO A 216 -16.61 -15.96 -5.39
CA PRO A 216 -17.37 -15.32 -6.44
C PRO A 216 -18.81 -15.21 -5.96
N LEU A 217 -19.41 -14.03 -6.08
CA LEU A 217 -20.86 -13.91 -5.97
C LEU A 217 -21.44 -14.74 -7.11
N ASP A 218 -21.88 -15.96 -6.80
CA ASP A 218 -22.62 -16.79 -7.73
C ASP A 218 -23.87 -16.02 -8.15
N ASP A 219 -23.89 -15.71 -9.44
CA ASP A 219 -25.03 -15.24 -10.18
C ASP A 219 -26.01 -16.41 -10.31
N ASN A 220 -26.76 -16.67 -9.26
CA ASN A 220 -27.91 -17.57 -9.31
C ASN A 220 -29.14 -16.80 -8.85
N GLY A 221 -29.73 -16.10 -9.81
CA GLY A 221 -31.14 -15.78 -9.77
C GLY A 221 -31.97 -17.07 -9.70
N ASN A 222 -32.81 -17.15 -8.68
CA ASN A 222 -34.10 -17.82 -8.74
C ASN A 222 -35.08 -17.09 -7.82
#